data_AF-A0A9R1EWF7-F1
#
_entry.id   AF-A0A9R1EWF7-F1
#
_cell.length_a   1.000
_cell.length_b   1.000
_cell.length_c   1.000
_cell.angle_alpha   90.00
_cell.angle_beta   90.00
_cell.angle_gamma   90.00
#
_symmetry.space_group_name_H-M   'P 1'
#
loop_
_entity.id
_entity.type
_entity.pdbx_description
1 polymer ?
#
loop_
_entity_poly.entity_id
_entity_poly.type
_entity_poly.pdbx_seq_one_letter_code
_entity_poly.pdbx_strand_id
1 'polypeptide(L)'
;MGAGASSLEGSEGWGQTSLGDMPESCVAPVLLYLDPPEICLVARLNRAFRGAASADCVWATKLPANYRYLAALAAAADDDSSSDGSVEGNGRCSSSVATKKEKYARLCRPTPFDRGTKEFWIQKSKGGLCMSISSKALAITGIDDRRYWSHLTTDESRFHSVAYLQQIWWLEVAGEIDFCFPAGSYSLLFRLHLGRPHKRMGRRVYDSELIYGWDIKPTRFQLSTSDGQHTTSDYHLDGPGHWILYHVGDFVISSSDELTKLKFSMMQIDCTHTKGGLCVDSVFIYPKDHQPEECIRK
;
A
#
# COMPACT_ATOMS: atom_id res chain seq x y z
N MET A 1 -0.43 -18.50 86.00
CA MET A 1 0.61 -19.03 85.09
C MET A 1 -0.16 -19.76 83.98
N GLY A 2 -0.45 -19.24 82.80
CA GLY A 2 0.26 -18.28 81.95
C GLY A 2 0.71 -19.03 80.67
N ALA A 3 0.26 -18.53 79.51
CA ALA A 3 0.50 -19.00 78.12
C ALA A 3 -0.34 -20.23 77.68
N GLY A 4 -1.17 -20.20 76.63
CA GLY A 4 -1.33 -19.24 75.54
C GLY A 4 -0.48 -19.63 74.33
N ALA A 5 -1.04 -20.39 73.39
CA ALA A 5 -0.61 -20.40 71.99
C ALA A 5 -1.77 -20.89 71.11
N SER A 6 -2.43 -19.91 70.49
CA SER A 6 -3.26 -20.05 69.30
C SER A 6 -2.34 -20.29 68.10
N SER A 7 -2.69 -21.24 67.23
CA SER A 7 -2.31 -21.19 65.82
C SER A 7 -3.56 -21.39 64.99
N LEU A 8 -4.28 -20.29 64.80
CA LEU A 8 -5.00 -20.04 63.56
C LEU A 8 -3.96 -19.92 62.45
N GLU A 9 -3.75 -20.99 61.68
CA GLU A 9 -3.26 -20.85 60.31
C GLU A 9 -4.47 -20.85 59.38
N GLY A 10 -5.22 -19.76 59.43
CA GLY A 10 -5.98 -19.30 58.27
C GLY A 10 -4.98 -18.74 57.28
N SER A 11 -4.34 -19.60 56.48
CA SER A 11 -3.72 -19.16 55.25
C SER A 11 -4.86 -18.83 54.29
N GLU A 12 -5.34 -17.59 54.35
CA GLU A 12 -6.01 -16.96 53.21
C GLU A 12 -5.00 -16.99 52.06
N GLY A 13 -5.02 -18.08 51.30
CA GLY A 13 -4.33 -18.13 50.03
C GLY A 13 -4.93 -17.04 49.18
N TRP A 14 -4.20 -15.95 49.01
CA TRP A 14 -4.45 -15.02 47.91
C TRP A 14 -4.36 -15.89 46.67
N GLY A 15 -5.53 -16.29 46.13
CA GLY A 15 -5.60 -17.15 44.97
C GLY A 15 -4.68 -16.57 43.92
N GLN A 16 -3.77 -17.38 43.39
CA GLN A 16 -2.80 -16.91 42.39
C GLN A 16 -3.57 -16.34 41.20
N THR A 17 -3.73 -15.02 41.16
CA THR A 17 -4.39 -14.34 40.06
C THR A 17 -3.45 -14.37 38.88
N SER A 18 -3.91 -14.96 37.78
CA SER A 18 -3.17 -15.04 36.53
C SER A 18 -3.55 -13.88 35.61
N LEU A 19 -2.72 -13.62 34.60
CA LEU A 19 -3.02 -12.65 33.54
C LEU A 19 -4.33 -12.99 32.77
N GLY A 20 -4.80 -14.24 32.87
CA GLY A 20 -6.04 -14.72 32.24
C GLY A 20 -7.31 -14.37 33.02
N ASP A 21 -7.18 -13.94 34.28
CA ASP A 21 -8.31 -13.60 35.16
C ASP A 21 -8.67 -12.10 35.09
N MET A 22 -7.91 -11.31 34.33
CA MET A 22 -8.21 -9.89 34.13
C MET A 22 -9.48 -9.69 33.28
N PRO A 23 -10.38 -8.77 33.66
CA PRO A 23 -11.50 -8.37 32.82
C PRO A 23 -11.04 -7.80 31.48
N GLU A 24 -11.80 -8.07 30.42
CA GLU A 24 -11.51 -7.55 29.07
C GLU A 24 -11.44 -6.01 29.04
N SER A 25 -12.23 -5.33 29.89
CA SER A 25 -12.21 -3.88 30.05
C SER A 25 -10.89 -3.33 30.58
N CYS A 26 -10.12 -4.13 31.33
CA CYS A 26 -8.79 -3.77 31.80
C CYS A 26 -7.71 -4.03 30.73
N VAL A 27 -7.91 -5.04 29.89
CA VAL A 27 -6.97 -5.41 28.82
C VAL A 27 -7.13 -4.51 27.60
N ALA A 28 -8.36 -4.13 27.23
CA ALA A 28 -8.64 -3.37 26.01
C ALA A 28 -7.86 -2.04 25.92
N PRO A 29 -7.73 -1.21 26.98
CA PRO A 29 -6.92 0.00 26.94
C PRO A 29 -5.44 -0.27 26.62
N VAL A 30 -4.87 -1.38 27.11
CA VAL A 30 -3.49 -1.77 26.80
C VAL A 30 -3.36 -2.09 25.31
N LEU A 31 -4.33 -2.79 24.74
CA LEU A 31 -4.35 -3.13 23.32
C LEU A 31 -4.44 -1.90 22.40
N LEU A 32 -4.99 -0.78 22.87
CA LEU A 32 -5.04 0.46 22.09
C LEU A 32 -3.65 1.01 21.75
N TYR A 33 -2.65 0.74 22.58
CA TYR A 33 -1.26 1.17 22.37
C TYR A 33 -0.44 0.21 21.51
N LEU A 34 -0.99 -0.97 21.17
CA LEU A 34 -0.31 -1.97 20.35
C LEU A 34 -0.66 -1.81 18.87
N ASP A 35 0.25 -2.18 17.98
CA ASP A 35 -0.04 -2.28 16.56
C ASP A 35 -0.92 -3.51 16.28
N PRO A 36 -1.74 -3.52 15.20
CA PRO A 36 -2.62 -4.63 14.87
C PRO A 36 -1.96 -6.02 14.80
N PRO A 37 -0.71 -6.19 14.29
CA PRO A 37 -0.01 -7.48 14.36
C PRO A 37 0.27 -7.90 15.80
N GLU A 38 0.67 -6.96 16.67
CA GLU A 38 0.93 -7.21 18.09
C GLU A 38 -0.36 -7.57 18.82
N ILE A 39 -1.48 -6.88 18.53
CA ILE A 39 -2.81 -7.23 19.03
C ILE A 39 -3.15 -8.69 18.68
N CYS A 40 -2.87 -9.11 17.44
CA CYS A 40 -3.10 -10.48 17.00
C CYS A 40 -2.19 -11.49 17.72
N LEU A 41 -0.95 -11.10 18.05
CA LEU A 41 -0.03 -11.94 18.81
C LEU A 41 -0.49 -12.11 20.27
N VAL A 42 -0.80 -11.01 20.97
CA VAL A 42 -1.21 -11.07 22.38
C VAL A 42 -2.58 -11.75 22.55
N ALA A 43 -3.46 -11.69 21.54
CA ALA A 43 -4.72 -12.42 21.52
C ALA A 43 -4.55 -13.96 21.63
N ARG A 44 -3.34 -14.47 21.38
CA ARG A 44 -3.03 -15.91 21.49
C ARG A 44 -2.62 -16.33 22.90
N LEU A 45 -2.31 -15.39 23.80
CA LEU A 45 -1.75 -15.67 25.11
C LEU A 45 -2.77 -16.30 26.07
N ASN A 46 -3.97 -15.71 26.17
CA ASN A 46 -5.04 -16.21 27.04
C ASN A 46 -6.43 -15.75 26.56
N ARG A 47 -7.48 -16.21 27.27
CA ARG A 47 -8.88 -15.90 26.94
C ARG A 47 -9.22 -14.40 27.07
N ALA A 48 -8.75 -13.73 28.12
CA ALA A 48 -9.01 -12.30 28.34
C ALA A 48 -8.45 -11.43 27.20
N PHE A 49 -7.20 -11.69 26.79
CA PHE A 49 -6.58 -11.00 25.65
C PHE A 49 -7.28 -11.33 24.33
N ARG A 50 -7.71 -12.58 24.13
CA ARG A 50 -8.46 -12.97 22.94
C ARG A 50 -9.79 -12.24 22.82
N GLY A 51 -10.53 -12.14 23.93
CA GLY A 51 -11.80 -11.44 24.00
C GLY A 51 -11.63 -9.94 23.74
N ALA A 52 -10.74 -9.29 24.50
CA ALA A 52 -10.42 -7.87 24.33
C ALA A 52 -9.91 -7.55 22.91
N ALA A 53 -9.06 -8.39 22.32
CA ALA A 53 -8.54 -8.20 20.96
C ALA A 53 -9.59 -8.42 19.85
N SER A 54 -10.78 -8.93 20.19
CA SER A 54 -11.90 -9.07 19.25
C SER A 54 -12.91 -7.93 19.39
N ALA A 55 -12.75 -7.05 20.38
CA ALA A 55 -13.66 -5.95 20.63
C ALA A 55 -13.54 -4.84 19.58
N ASP A 56 -14.69 -4.37 19.09
CA ASP A 56 -14.76 -3.32 18.06
C ASP A 56 -14.15 -1.98 18.52
N CYS A 57 -14.14 -1.68 19.82
CA CYS A 57 -13.51 -0.47 20.35
C CYS A 57 -12.01 -0.44 20.09
N VAL A 58 -11.33 -1.60 20.11
CA VAL A 58 -9.90 -1.71 19.82
C VAL A 58 -9.62 -1.46 18.34
N TRP A 59 -10.41 -2.05 17.44
CA TRP A 59 -10.20 -1.91 16.00
C TRP A 59 -10.72 -0.59 15.43
N ALA A 60 -11.64 0.08 16.13
CA ALA A 60 -12.12 1.41 15.77
C ALA A 60 -11.00 2.45 15.72
N THR A 61 -10.00 2.34 16.60
CA THR A 61 -8.87 3.27 16.67
C THR A 61 -7.79 2.96 15.63
N LYS A 62 -7.79 1.75 15.06
CA LYS A 62 -6.83 1.30 14.05
C LYS A 62 -7.31 1.54 12.64
N LEU A 63 -8.62 1.62 12.43
CA LEU A 63 -9.21 1.92 11.12
C LEU A 63 -9.00 3.40 10.75
N PRO A 64 -8.70 3.70 9.47
CA PRO A 64 -8.70 5.08 8.96
C PRO A 64 -10.06 5.75 9.15
N ALA A 65 -10.10 7.07 9.29
CA ALA A 65 -11.36 7.81 9.48
C ALA A 65 -12.38 7.55 8.35
N ASN A 66 -11.91 7.48 7.10
CA ASN A 66 -12.69 7.18 5.90
C ASN A 66 -12.87 5.66 5.63
N TYR A 67 -12.66 4.77 6.60
CA TYR A 67 -12.70 3.32 6.34
C TYR A 67 -14.01 2.83 5.71
N ARG A 68 -15.12 3.54 5.91
CA ARG A 68 -16.42 3.20 5.30
C ARG A 68 -16.38 3.33 3.78
N TYR A 69 -15.75 4.40 3.27
CA TYR A 69 -15.53 4.59 1.84
C TYR A 69 -14.62 3.50 1.28
N LEU A 70 -13.49 3.23 1.96
CA LEU A 70 -12.57 2.17 1.55
C LEU A 70 -13.22 0.78 1.57
N ALA A 71 -14.05 0.50 2.58
CA ALA A 71 -14.75 -0.78 2.69
C ALA A 71 -15.82 -0.94 1.60
N ALA A 72 -16.51 0.13 1.22
CA ALA A 72 -17.46 0.11 0.11
C ALA A 72 -16.76 -0.16 -1.23
N LEU A 73 -15.61 0.48 -1.49
CA LEU A 73 -14.78 0.18 -2.66
C LEU A 73 -14.30 -1.28 -2.67
N ALA A 74 -13.90 -1.81 -1.52
CA ALA A 74 -13.45 -3.19 -1.40
C ALA A 74 -14.57 -4.20 -1.66
N ALA A 75 -15.79 -3.93 -1.17
CA ALA A 75 -16.94 -4.78 -1.42
C ALA A 75 -17.30 -4.81 -2.92
N ALA A 76 -17.30 -3.64 -3.59
CA ALA A 76 -17.58 -3.56 -5.02
C ALA A 76 -16.56 -4.36 -5.86
N ALA A 77 -15.28 -4.31 -5.48
CA ALA A 77 -14.24 -5.09 -6.16
C ALA A 77 -14.38 -6.61 -5.97
N ASP A 78 -14.88 -7.05 -4.81
CA ASP A 78 -15.12 -8.48 -4.55
C ASP A 78 -16.28 -9.01 -5.41
N ASP A 79 -17.35 -8.23 -5.59
CA ASP A 79 -18.52 -8.61 -6.40
C ASP A 79 -18.15 -8.80 -7.89
N ASP A 80 -17.36 -7.88 -8.47
CA ASP A 80 -16.93 -7.95 -9.88
C ASP A 80 -16.15 -9.24 -10.19
N SER A 81 -15.33 -9.70 -9.24
CA SER A 81 -14.49 -10.90 -9.39
C SER A 81 -15.25 -12.23 -9.31
N SER A 82 -16.50 -12.21 -8.86
CA SER A 82 -17.36 -13.41 -8.74
C SER A 82 -18.17 -13.74 -10.00
N SER A 83 -18.03 -12.94 -11.06
CA SER A 83 -18.85 -13.05 -12.28
C SER A 83 -18.31 -14.02 -13.34
N ASP A 84 -17.14 -14.63 -13.16
CA ASP A 84 -16.59 -15.62 -14.10
C ASP A 84 -16.96 -17.05 -13.67
N GLY A 85 -17.80 -17.70 -14.46
CA GLY A 85 -18.65 -18.81 -14.05
C GLY A 85 -17.94 -20.04 -13.48
N SER A 86 -18.34 -20.44 -12.26
CA SER A 86 -18.40 -21.85 -11.88
C SER A 86 -19.34 -22.10 -10.68
N VAL A 87 -20.41 -22.84 -10.99
CA VAL A 87 -21.15 -23.86 -10.23
C VAL A 87 -21.29 -23.67 -8.71
N GLU A 88 -22.56 -23.52 -8.31
CA GLU A 88 -23.18 -23.88 -7.03
C GLU A 88 -22.29 -24.68 -6.07
N GLY A 89 -21.79 -24.01 -5.04
CA GLY A 89 -20.94 -24.61 -4.03
C GLY A 89 -20.90 -23.79 -2.74
N ASN A 90 -22.04 -23.73 -2.04
CA ASN A 90 -22.17 -23.48 -0.60
C ASN A 90 -21.22 -22.43 0.02
N GLY A 91 -21.60 -21.15 -0.01
CA GLY A 91 -20.78 -20.05 0.53
C GLY A 91 -21.56 -19.01 1.31
N ARG A 92 -22.38 -19.42 2.28
CA ARG A 92 -22.93 -18.61 3.39
C ARG A 92 -23.10 -17.11 3.07
N CYS A 93 -24.30 -16.74 2.60
CA CYS A 93 -24.90 -15.48 2.99
C CYS A 93 -25.07 -15.47 4.52
N SER A 94 -24.00 -15.16 5.24
CA SER A 94 -24.07 -14.70 6.62
C SER A 94 -23.84 -13.21 6.57
N SER A 95 -24.91 -12.46 6.37
CA SER A 95 -24.96 -11.01 6.57
C SER A 95 -24.82 -10.66 8.06
N SER A 96 -23.88 -11.29 8.76
CA SER A 96 -23.36 -10.77 10.01
C SER A 96 -22.62 -9.49 9.68
N VAL A 97 -23.01 -8.39 10.30
CA VAL A 97 -22.28 -7.11 10.18
C VAL A 97 -20.81 -7.40 10.46
N ALA A 98 -19.97 -7.32 9.42
CA ALA A 98 -18.55 -7.61 9.56
C ALA A 98 -17.96 -6.71 10.66
N THR A 99 -17.28 -7.36 11.61
CA THR A 99 -16.61 -6.69 12.73
C THR A 99 -15.58 -5.70 12.20
N LYS A 100 -15.21 -4.71 13.01
CA LYS A 100 -14.17 -3.74 12.62
C LYS A 100 -12.82 -4.43 12.39
N LYS A 101 -12.56 -5.52 13.10
CA LYS A 101 -11.41 -6.40 12.88
C LYS A 101 -11.41 -7.02 11.48
N GLU A 102 -12.54 -7.59 11.06
CA GLU A 102 -12.68 -8.19 9.73
C GLU A 102 -12.54 -7.15 8.62
N LYS A 103 -13.14 -5.97 8.81
CA LYS A 103 -12.97 -4.84 7.87
C LYS A 103 -11.51 -4.42 7.76
N TYR A 104 -10.81 -4.28 8.88
CA TYR A 104 -9.38 -3.96 8.88
C TYR A 104 -8.59 -5.03 8.11
N ALA A 105 -8.82 -6.31 8.42
CA ALA A 105 -8.16 -7.42 7.75
C ALA A 105 -8.44 -7.48 6.24
N ARG A 106 -9.66 -7.13 5.80
CA ARG A 106 -10.02 -7.03 4.39
C ARG A 106 -9.32 -5.87 3.70
N LEU A 107 -9.25 -4.71 4.35
CA LEU A 107 -8.58 -3.51 3.81
C LEU A 107 -7.06 -3.68 3.73
N CYS A 108 -6.46 -4.56 4.54
CA CYS A 108 -5.04 -4.91 4.40
C CYS A 108 -4.73 -5.72 3.14
N ARG A 109 -5.74 -6.26 2.45
CA ARG A 109 -5.56 -6.97 1.18
C ARG A 109 -5.61 -5.96 0.02
N PRO A 110 -4.75 -6.11 -1.00
CA PRO A 110 -4.82 -5.28 -2.20
C PRO A 110 -6.23 -5.33 -2.81
N THR A 111 -6.79 -4.16 -3.05
CA THR A 111 -8.12 -3.99 -3.60
C THR A 111 -7.99 -3.31 -4.96
N PRO A 112 -8.18 -4.03 -6.08
CA PRO A 112 -8.15 -3.43 -7.40
C PRO A 112 -9.37 -2.53 -7.59
N PHE A 113 -9.19 -1.45 -8.34
CA PHE A 113 -10.24 -0.58 -8.83
C PHE A 113 -9.81 0.00 -10.17
N ASP A 114 -10.69 0.79 -10.81
CA ASP A 114 -10.41 1.37 -12.12
C ASP A 114 -9.97 0.31 -13.16
N ARG A 115 -10.82 -0.72 -13.32
CA ARG A 115 -10.58 -1.87 -14.20
C ARG A 115 -9.28 -2.63 -13.90
N GLY A 116 -8.86 -2.61 -12.63
CA GLY A 116 -7.65 -3.29 -12.17
C GLY A 116 -6.35 -2.58 -12.55
N THR A 117 -6.41 -1.34 -13.04
CA THR A 117 -5.21 -0.53 -13.34
C THR A 117 -4.70 0.24 -12.12
N LYS A 118 -5.49 0.27 -11.04
CA LYS A 118 -5.16 0.89 -9.76
C LYS A 118 -5.50 -0.08 -8.65
N GLU A 119 -4.78 -0.01 -7.54
CA GLU A 119 -5.07 -0.80 -6.35
C GLU A 119 -4.72 -0.02 -5.09
N PHE A 120 -5.47 -0.25 -4.02
CA PHE A 120 -5.16 0.31 -2.70
C PHE A 120 -5.19 -0.77 -1.62
N TRP A 121 -4.52 -0.49 -0.51
CA TRP A 121 -4.55 -1.32 0.70
C TRP A 121 -4.15 -0.46 1.91
N ILE A 122 -4.43 -0.92 3.12
CA ILE A 122 -3.89 -0.28 4.34
C ILE A 122 -2.70 -1.07 4.89
N GLN A 123 -1.73 -0.36 5.44
CA GLN A 123 -0.58 -0.98 6.12
C GLN A 123 -1.04 -1.77 7.32
N LYS A 124 -0.55 -3.01 7.46
CA LYS A 124 -0.92 -3.91 8.55
C LYS A 124 -0.55 -3.39 9.94
N SER A 125 0.55 -2.65 10.07
CA SER A 125 1.06 -2.13 11.34
C SER A 125 0.42 -0.80 11.72
N LYS A 126 0.42 0.17 10.82
CA LYS A 126 -0.01 1.55 11.14
C LYS A 126 -1.41 1.91 10.64
N GLY A 127 -2.02 1.08 9.80
CA GLY A 127 -3.31 1.39 9.17
C GLY A 127 -3.27 2.50 8.11
N GLY A 128 -2.09 3.03 7.78
CA GLY A 128 -1.95 4.06 6.75
C GLY A 128 -2.32 3.55 5.36
N LEU A 129 -2.98 4.37 4.55
CA LEU A 129 -3.37 4.02 3.18
C LEU A 129 -2.16 3.97 2.26
N CYS A 130 -2.05 2.89 1.49
CA CYS A 130 -1.12 2.72 0.40
C CYS A 130 -1.89 2.57 -0.92
N MET A 131 -1.29 3.00 -2.02
CA MET A 131 -1.87 2.86 -3.35
C MET A 131 -0.80 2.63 -4.40
N SER A 132 -1.15 1.89 -5.45
CA SER A 132 -0.36 1.73 -6.67
C SER A 132 -1.21 2.02 -7.91
N ILE A 133 -0.62 2.69 -8.90
CA ILE A 133 -1.23 3.09 -10.16
C ILE A 133 -0.37 2.56 -11.30
N SER A 134 -0.90 1.63 -12.09
CA SER A 134 -0.20 1.01 -13.22
C SER A 134 0.15 2.03 -14.31
N SER A 135 1.24 1.79 -15.04
CA SER A 135 1.56 2.45 -16.31
C SER A 135 0.41 2.45 -17.32
N LYS A 136 -0.47 1.43 -17.29
CA LYS A 136 -1.68 1.38 -18.13
C LYS A 136 -2.72 2.44 -17.80
N ALA A 137 -2.66 2.99 -16.59
CA ALA A 137 -3.55 4.05 -16.11
C ALA A 137 -2.94 5.44 -16.28
N LEU A 138 -1.73 5.55 -16.84
CA LEU A 138 -1.02 6.81 -17.04
C LEU A 138 -1.17 7.28 -18.50
N ALA A 139 -1.23 8.60 -18.66
CA ALA A 139 -1.10 9.25 -19.96
C ALA A 139 0.40 9.32 -20.30
N ILE A 140 0.84 8.46 -21.23
CA ILE A 140 2.24 8.37 -21.65
C ILE A 140 2.36 8.86 -23.10
N THR A 141 3.32 9.75 -23.35
CA THR A 141 3.57 10.33 -24.67
C THR A 141 3.81 9.23 -25.72
N GLY A 142 2.91 9.15 -26.70
CA GLY A 142 3.05 8.23 -27.84
C GLY A 142 2.87 6.75 -27.49
N ILE A 143 2.25 6.40 -26.34
CA ILE A 143 2.12 5.02 -25.85
C ILE A 143 1.49 4.03 -26.83
N ASP A 144 0.59 4.52 -27.70
CA ASP A 144 -0.08 3.71 -28.71
C ASP A 144 0.82 3.38 -29.93
N ASP A 145 1.95 4.09 -30.08
CA ASP A 145 2.89 3.88 -31.18
C ASP A 145 3.92 2.80 -30.81
N ARG A 146 3.77 1.62 -31.43
CA ARG A 146 4.65 0.46 -31.23
C ARG A 146 6.10 0.68 -31.68
N ARG A 147 6.39 1.77 -32.40
CA ARG A 147 7.76 2.18 -32.74
C ARG A 147 8.48 2.79 -31.55
N TYR A 148 7.74 3.40 -30.63
CA TYR A 148 8.28 4.03 -29.43
C TYR A 148 8.12 3.16 -28.20
N TRP A 149 7.00 2.42 -28.09
CA TRP A 149 6.67 1.68 -26.88
C TRP A 149 6.39 0.20 -27.14
N SER A 150 6.63 -0.61 -26.12
CA SER A 150 6.15 -1.98 -26.05
C SER A 150 5.67 -2.28 -24.63
N HIS A 151 4.67 -3.14 -24.49
CA HIS A 151 4.23 -3.62 -23.18
C HIS A 151 4.95 -4.93 -22.86
N LEU A 152 5.62 -4.98 -21.72
CA LEU A 152 6.33 -6.17 -21.26
C LEU A 152 5.57 -6.81 -20.10
N THR A 153 5.34 -8.11 -20.19
CA THR A 153 4.83 -8.91 -19.08
C THR A 153 5.96 -9.25 -18.11
N THR A 154 5.79 -8.95 -16.83
CA THR A 154 6.80 -9.23 -15.80
C THR A 154 6.17 -9.53 -14.46
N ASP A 155 6.72 -10.52 -13.75
CA ASP A 155 6.29 -10.87 -12.38
C ASP A 155 6.81 -9.88 -11.33
N GLU A 156 7.63 -8.91 -11.75
CA GLU A 156 8.19 -7.86 -10.90
C GLU A 156 7.26 -6.65 -10.76
N SER A 157 6.21 -6.58 -11.57
CA SER A 157 5.16 -5.57 -11.50
C SER A 157 3.97 -6.13 -10.75
N ARG A 158 3.33 -5.30 -9.91
CA ARG A 158 2.08 -5.67 -9.25
C ARG A 158 0.92 -5.86 -10.24
N PHE A 159 1.03 -5.27 -11.42
CA PHE A 159 0.06 -5.35 -12.51
C PHE A 159 0.46 -6.33 -13.61
N HIS A 160 1.53 -7.10 -13.38
CA HIS A 160 2.11 -8.04 -14.35
C HIS A 160 2.48 -7.43 -15.70
N SER A 161 2.60 -6.09 -15.78
CA SER A 161 2.76 -5.37 -17.04
C SER A 161 3.44 -4.03 -16.82
N VAL A 162 4.44 -3.73 -17.65
CA VAL A 162 5.18 -2.47 -17.65
C VAL A 162 5.26 -1.89 -19.06
N ALA A 163 5.37 -0.57 -19.18
CA ALA A 163 5.59 0.11 -20.46
C ALA A 163 7.10 0.29 -20.67
N TYR A 164 7.63 -0.28 -21.76
CA TYR A 164 9.04 -0.18 -22.13
C TYR A 164 9.21 0.75 -23.33
N LEU A 165 10.05 1.76 -23.15
CA LEU A 165 10.43 2.72 -24.16
C LEU A 165 11.59 2.18 -25.00
N GLN A 166 11.36 2.05 -26.30
CA GLN A 166 12.39 1.76 -27.30
C GLN A 166 13.23 3.02 -27.58
N GLN A 167 12.56 4.09 -28.03
CA GLN A 167 13.21 5.37 -28.32
C GLN A 167 12.17 6.51 -28.32
N ILE A 168 12.54 7.70 -27.83
CA ILE A 168 11.76 8.94 -28.00
C ILE A 168 12.65 10.19 -27.96
N TRP A 169 12.16 11.32 -28.45
CA TRP A 169 12.85 12.61 -28.35
C TRP A 169 12.47 13.38 -27.10
N TRP A 170 11.18 13.53 -26.82
CA TRP A 170 10.67 14.14 -25.60
C TRP A 170 9.69 13.20 -24.92
N LEU A 171 9.68 13.17 -23.58
CA LEU A 171 8.78 12.32 -22.82
C LEU A 171 8.02 13.13 -21.78
N GLU A 172 6.71 12.88 -21.72
CA GLU A 172 5.87 13.14 -20.55
C GLU A 172 5.10 11.87 -20.20
N VAL A 173 5.13 11.52 -18.91
CA VAL A 173 4.29 10.52 -18.27
C VAL A 173 3.50 11.23 -17.20
N ALA A 174 2.18 11.31 -17.37
CA ALA A 174 1.30 12.01 -16.45
C ALA A 174 0.22 11.07 -15.90
N GLY A 175 -0.22 11.34 -14.68
CA GLY A 175 -1.32 10.65 -14.05
C GLY A 175 -2.18 11.60 -13.22
N GLU A 176 -3.43 11.20 -13.06
CA GLU A 176 -4.41 11.92 -12.29
C GLU A 176 -5.24 10.92 -11.50
N ILE A 177 -5.59 11.28 -10.26
CA ILE A 177 -6.51 10.51 -9.45
C ILE A 177 -7.37 11.43 -8.59
N ASP A 178 -8.67 11.15 -8.57
CA ASP A 178 -9.63 11.75 -7.65
C ASP A 178 -9.98 10.67 -6.60
N PHE A 179 -9.61 10.89 -5.34
CA PHE A 179 -9.78 9.87 -4.29
C PHE A 179 -10.02 10.51 -2.91
N CYS A 180 -10.85 9.87 -2.07
CA CYS A 180 -11.03 10.27 -0.67
C CYS A 180 -9.91 9.65 0.17
N PHE A 181 -8.80 10.36 0.34
CA PHE A 181 -7.69 9.90 1.16
C PHE A 181 -8.01 10.06 2.66
N PRO A 182 -7.57 9.14 3.54
CA PRO A 182 -7.55 9.44 4.97
C PRO A 182 -6.61 10.61 5.26
N ALA A 183 -6.94 11.40 6.28
CA ALA A 183 -6.10 12.50 6.72
C ALA A 183 -4.70 11.98 7.13
N GLY A 184 -3.67 12.71 6.71
CA GLY A 184 -2.28 12.32 6.93
C GLY A 184 -1.33 12.89 5.88
N SER A 185 -0.05 12.60 6.06
CA SER A 185 1.02 12.99 5.13
C SER A 185 1.38 11.81 4.25
N TYR A 186 1.49 12.05 2.95
CA TYR A 186 1.79 11.04 1.94
C TYR A 186 2.97 11.46 1.07
N SER A 187 3.65 10.46 0.52
CA SER A 187 4.72 10.61 -0.45
C SER A 187 4.32 9.91 -1.75
N LEU A 188 4.58 10.55 -2.88
CA LEU A 188 4.34 9.98 -4.21
C LEU A 188 5.68 9.59 -4.84
N LEU A 189 5.76 8.38 -5.40
CA LEU A 189 6.98 7.84 -6.00
C LEU A 189 6.71 7.17 -7.35
N PHE A 190 7.56 7.40 -8.34
CA PHE A 190 7.57 6.65 -9.60
C PHE A 190 8.47 5.43 -9.47
N ARG A 191 7.97 4.25 -9.84
CA ARG A 191 8.77 3.03 -9.97
C ARG A 191 9.25 2.86 -11.41
N LEU A 192 10.55 3.07 -11.61
CA LEU A 192 11.19 3.06 -12.92
C LEU A 192 12.35 2.05 -12.95
N HIS A 193 12.72 1.60 -14.14
CA HIS A 193 13.87 0.73 -14.34
C HIS A 193 14.54 1.05 -15.69
N LEU A 194 15.87 1.18 -15.70
CA LEU A 194 16.64 1.33 -16.92
C LEU A 194 17.16 -0.03 -17.41
N GLY A 195 16.79 -0.38 -18.63
CA GLY A 195 17.11 -1.63 -19.30
C GLY A 195 15.87 -2.47 -19.59
N ARG A 196 16.00 -3.39 -20.54
CA ARG A 196 14.91 -4.31 -20.91
C ARG A 196 14.98 -5.59 -20.07
N PRO A 197 13.99 -5.89 -19.23
CA PRO A 197 13.96 -7.15 -18.50
C PRO A 197 13.72 -8.32 -19.47
N HIS A 198 14.53 -9.37 -19.37
CA HIS A 198 14.30 -10.64 -20.07
C HIS A 198 14.72 -11.84 -19.22
N LYS A 199 14.14 -13.00 -19.50
CA LYS A 199 14.49 -14.27 -18.84
C LYS A 199 15.45 -15.05 -19.75
N ARG A 200 16.65 -15.38 -19.26
CA ARG A 200 17.61 -16.26 -19.95
C ARG A 200 17.91 -17.46 -19.05
N MET A 201 17.59 -18.66 -19.51
CA MET A 201 17.79 -19.91 -18.74
C MET A 201 17.22 -19.85 -17.31
N GLY A 202 16.02 -19.28 -17.14
CA GLY A 202 15.37 -19.12 -15.84
C GLY A 202 15.98 -18.04 -14.93
N ARG A 203 17.11 -17.44 -15.30
CA ARG A 203 17.70 -16.29 -14.61
C ARG A 203 17.21 -14.99 -15.23
N ARG A 204 16.97 -14.00 -14.38
CA ARG A 204 16.62 -12.64 -14.82
C ARG A 204 17.89 -11.95 -15.30
N VAL A 205 17.82 -11.35 -16.48
CA VAL A 205 18.90 -10.58 -17.08
C VAL A 205 18.29 -9.31 -17.65
N TYR A 206 19.08 -8.24 -17.67
CA TYR A 206 18.67 -6.96 -18.22
C TYR A 206 19.56 -6.62 -19.41
N ASP A 207 18.93 -6.22 -20.49
CA ASP A 207 19.63 -5.70 -21.65
C ASP A 207 19.85 -4.19 -21.48
N SER A 208 21.11 -3.78 -21.48
CA SER A 208 21.55 -2.39 -21.35
C SER A 208 21.89 -1.73 -22.68
N GLU A 209 21.88 -2.46 -23.80
CA GLU A 209 22.32 -1.95 -25.12
C GLU A 209 21.47 -0.76 -25.59
N LEU A 210 20.21 -0.70 -25.16
CA LEU A 210 19.24 0.33 -25.55
C LEU A 210 19.05 1.42 -24.49
N ILE A 211 19.94 1.53 -23.50
CA ILE A 211 19.88 2.61 -22.50
C ILE A 211 20.74 3.79 -22.96
N TYR A 212 20.12 4.94 -23.22
CA TYR A 212 20.83 6.16 -23.62
C TYR A 212 19.99 7.41 -23.37
N GLY A 213 20.66 8.56 -23.24
CA GLY A 213 20.06 9.90 -23.25
C GLY A 213 19.50 10.39 -21.91
N TRP A 214 19.24 9.51 -20.96
CA TRP A 214 18.67 9.87 -19.65
C TRP A 214 19.63 10.61 -18.71
N ASP A 215 20.94 10.47 -18.95
CA ASP A 215 22.03 11.05 -18.18
C ASP A 215 22.37 12.49 -18.62
N ILE A 216 21.91 12.92 -19.80
CA ILE A 216 22.27 14.22 -20.40
C ILE A 216 21.59 15.39 -19.69
N LYS A 217 20.32 15.23 -19.34
CA LYS A 217 19.53 16.24 -18.59
C LYS A 217 18.70 15.55 -17.52
N PRO A 218 18.42 16.24 -16.40
CA PRO A 218 17.55 15.68 -15.38
C PRO A 218 16.13 15.53 -15.93
N THR A 219 15.51 14.44 -15.52
CA THR A 219 14.06 14.26 -15.58
C THR A 219 13.43 15.02 -14.43
N ARG A 220 12.43 15.84 -14.77
CA ARG A 220 11.62 16.58 -13.80
C ARG A 220 10.41 15.78 -13.39
N PHE A 221 10.13 15.74 -12.10
CA PHE A 221 8.92 15.20 -11.53
C PHE A 221 8.11 16.30 -10.89
N GLN A 222 6.79 16.26 -11.04
CA GLN A 222 5.89 17.26 -10.49
C GLN A 222 4.69 16.60 -9.83
N LEU A 223 4.18 17.27 -8.80
CA LEU A 223 2.99 16.86 -8.08
C LEU A 223 2.19 18.11 -7.74
N SER A 224 0.87 18.03 -7.91
CA SER A 224 -0.07 19.07 -7.49
C SER A 224 -1.38 18.49 -6.97
N THR A 225 -2.02 19.19 -6.05
CA THR A 225 -3.30 18.83 -5.44
C THR A 225 -4.36 19.90 -5.69
N SER A 226 -5.64 19.55 -5.60
CA SER A 226 -6.76 20.50 -5.75
C SER A 226 -6.78 21.64 -4.72
N ASP A 227 -6.17 21.44 -3.56
CA ASP A 227 -6.06 22.45 -2.50
C ASP A 227 -4.83 23.37 -2.67
N GLY A 228 -4.09 23.23 -3.78
CA GLY A 228 -3.04 24.15 -4.18
C GLY A 228 -1.63 23.78 -3.71
N GLN A 229 -1.42 22.60 -3.10
CA GLN A 229 -0.06 22.12 -2.84
C GLN A 229 0.61 21.78 -4.16
N HIS A 230 1.88 22.10 -4.27
CA HIS A 230 2.69 21.83 -5.45
C HIS A 230 4.13 21.56 -5.05
N THR A 231 4.72 20.53 -5.64
CA THR A 231 6.14 20.20 -5.45
C THR A 231 6.77 19.73 -6.75
N THR A 232 8.08 19.90 -6.84
CA THR A 232 8.88 19.54 -8.00
C THR A 232 10.21 19.00 -7.52
N SER A 233 10.68 17.96 -8.18
CA SER A 233 11.98 17.35 -7.96
C SER A 233 12.63 17.01 -9.30
N ASP A 234 13.95 17.03 -9.35
CA ASP A 234 14.71 16.78 -10.57
C ASP A 234 15.73 15.67 -10.27
N TYR A 235 15.72 14.60 -11.09
CA TYR A 235 16.64 13.47 -10.96
C TYR A 235 17.29 13.15 -12.31
N HIS A 236 18.56 12.74 -12.29
CA HIS A 236 19.11 12.01 -13.43
C HIS A 236 18.69 10.55 -13.27
N LEU A 237 18.14 9.94 -14.33
CA LEU A 237 17.82 8.51 -14.26
C LEU A 237 19.12 7.74 -14.48
N ASP A 238 19.61 7.13 -13.42
CA ASP A 238 20.80 6.30 -13.38
C ASP A 238 20.48 4.91 -12.79
N GLY A 239 21.50 4.08 -12.58
CA GLY A 239 21.32 2.77 -11.95
C GLY A 239 20.65 1.73 -12.85
N PRO A 240 21.28 1.29 -13.96
CA PRO A 240 20.74 0.24 -14.81
C PRO A 240 20.57 -1.09 -14.08
N GLY A 241 19.56 -1.87 -14.48
CA GLY A 241 19.39 -3.26 -14.06
C GLY A 241 18.73 -3.48 -12.69
N HIS A 242 18.18 -2.45 -12.06
CA HIS A 242 17.32 -2.60 -10.88
C HIS A 242 16.17 -1.58 -10.88
N TRP A 243 15.12 -1.90 -10.12
CA TRP A 243 13.95 -1.05 -10.00
C TRP A 243 14.19 0.03 -8.94
N ILE A 244 14.01 1.29 -9.32
CA ILE A 244 14.24 2.46 -8.45
C ILE A 244 12.90 3.17 -8.19
N LEU A 245 12.69 3.60 -6.95
CA LEU A 245 11.58 4.45 -6.54
C LEU A 245 12.04 5.91 -6.50
N TYR A 246 11.70 6.67 -7.55
CA TYR A 246 11.97 8.10 -7.62
C TYR A 246 10.91 8.87 -6.85
N HIS A 247 11.31 9.53 -5.77
CA HIS A 247 10.42 10.34 -4.95
C HIS A 247 10.05 11.63 -5.67
N VAL A 248 8.77 11.86 -5.94
CA VAL A 248 8.30 13.07 -6.61
C VAL A 248 8.17 14.21 -5.60
N GLY A 249 7.56 13.90 -4.45
CA GLY A 249 7.32 14.85 -3.40
C GLY A 249 6.26 14.38 -2.41
N ASP A 250 6.06 15.21 -1.39
CA ASP A 250 5.12 14.95 -0.32
C ASP A 250 3.89 15.86 -0.43
N PHE A 251 2.75 15.38 0.04
CA PHE A 251 1.52 16.14 0.16
C PHE A 251 0.77 15.77 1.44
N VAL A 252 -0.06 16.68 1.94
CA VAL A 252 -0.82 16.51 3.18
C VAL A 252 -2.31 16.50 2.87
N ILE A 253 -3.06 15.60 3.49
CA ILE A 253 -4.52 15.54 3.43
C ILE A 253 -5.07 15.98 4.77
N SER A 254 -5.78 17.11 4.80
CA SER A 254 -6.34 17.68 6.03
C SER A 254 -7.67 17.04 6.44
N SER A 255 -8.54 16.72 5.49
CA SER A 255 -9.87 16.15 5.72
C SER A 255 -10.03 14.80 5.03
N SER A 256 -10.66 13.85 5.71
CA SER A 256 -10.92 12.51 5.16
C SER A 256 -12.24 12.39 4.39
N ASP A 257 -13.06 13.45 4.42
CA ASP A 257 -14.42 13.43 3.88
C ASP A 257 -14.52 14.03 2.46
N GLU A 258 -13.43 14.65 1.98
CA GLU A 258 -13.40 15.35 0.70
C GLU A 258 -12.62 14.55 -0.36
N LEU A 259 -13.06 14.67 -1.61
CA LEU A 259 -12.31 14.16 -2.75
C LEU A 259 -11.10 15.08 -2.98
N THR A 260 -9.91 14.50 -2.95
CA THR A 260 -8.69 15.21 -3.35
C THR A 260 -8.31 14.79 -4.76
N LYS A 261 -8.18 15.78 -5.63
CA LYS A 261 -7.63 15.61 -6.98
C LYS A 261 -6.12 15.73 -6.91
N LEU A 262 -5.42 14.65 -7.22
CA LEU A 262 -3.97 14.57 -7.26
C LEU A 262 -3.52 14.44 -8.71
N LYS A 263 -2.68 15.36 -9.18
CA LYS A 263 -2.03 15.27 -10.49
C LYS A 263 -0.53 15.14 -10.30
N PHE A 264 0.09 14.27 -11.07
CA PHE A 264 1.53 14.04 -11.01
C PHE A 264 2.08 13.77 -12.40
N SER A 265 3.34 14.11 -12.60
CA SER A 265 4.02 13.87 -13.87
C SER A 265 5.51 13.63 -13.70
N MET A 266 6.08 12.97 -14.70
CA MET A 266 7.49 12.80 -14.96
C MET A 266 7.73 13.29 -16.38
N MET A 267 8.68 14.20 -16.59
CA MET A 267 8.92 14.78 -17.89
C MET A 267 10.38 15.11 -18.17
N GLN A 268 10.75 14.92 -19.43
CA GLN A 268 11.98 15.40 -20.03
C GLN A 268 11.66 15.84 -21.45
N ILE A 269 11.23 17.10 -21.60
CA ILE A 269 10.68 17.64 -22.86
C ILE A 269 11.79 18.05 -23.86
N ASP A 270 13.04 17.87 -23.50
CA ASP A 270 14.17 18.29 -24.34
C ASP A 270 14.36 17.40 -25.58
N CYS A 271 14.25 18.01 -26.76
CA CYS A 271 14.45 17.37 -28.06
C CYS A 271 15.90 17.40 -28.58
N THR A 272 16.90 17.78 -27.77
CA THR A 272 18.31 17.82 -28.24
C THR A 272 18.95 16.44 -28.43
N HIS A 273 18.39 15.39 -27.82
CA HIS A 273 18.90 14.01 -27.88
C HIS A 273 17.75 13.01 -27.74
N THR A 274 17.92 11.85 -28.38
CA THR A 274 17.03 10.71 -28.21
C THR A 274 17.29 10.00 -26.88
N LYS A 275 16.25 9.34 -26.38
CA LYS A 275 16.26 8.60 -25.10
C LYS A 275 15.65 7.23 -25.33
N GLY A 276 16.18 6.20 -24.69
CA GLY A 276 15.71 4.82 -24.86
C GLY A 276 15.92 3.98 -23.62
N GLY A 277 15.29 2.80 -23.57
CA GLY A 277 15.57 1.79 -22.56
C GLY A 277 14.91 2.02 -21.20
N LEU A 278 13.89 2.88 -21.10
CA LEU A 278 13.15 3.12 -19.86
C LEU A 278 11.97 2.17 -19.71
N CYS A 279 11.87 1.47 -18.58
CA CYS A 279 10.67 0.80 -18.12
C CYS A 279 9.92 1.68 -17.12
N VAL A 280 8.64 1.93 -17.39
CA VAL A 280 7.68 2.56 -16.47
C VAL A 280 6.75 1.47 -15.95
N ASP A 281 6.80 1.19 -14.65
CA ASP A 281 5.92 0.21 -14.02
C ASP A 281 4.66 0.84 -13.47
N SER A 282 4.82 1.63 -12.40
CA SER A 282 3.71 2.17 -11.64
C SER A 282 4.12 3.41 -10.83
N VAL A 283 3.12 4.16 -10.39
CA VAL A 283 3.26 5.19 -9.36
C VAL A 283 2.73 4.67 -8.03
N PHE A 284 3.46 4.92 -6.96
CA PHE A 284 3.10 4.56 -5.60
C PHE A 284 2.75 5.80 -4.79
N ILE A 285 1.73 5.65 -3.94
CA ILE A 285 1.41 6.62 -2.89
C ILE A 285 1.50 5.88 -1.56
N TYR A 286 2.36 6.38 -0.68
CA TYR A 286 2.58 5.80 0.64
C TYR A 286 2.41 6.86 1.73
N PRO A 287 2.05 6.47 2.96
CA PRO A 287 2.20 7.35 4.11
C PRO A 287 3.67 7.77 4.23
N LYS A 288 3.94 9.04 4.53
CA LYS A 288 5.29 9.61 4.50
C LYS A 288 6.30 8.89 5.40
N ASP A 289 5.86 8.36 6.54
CA ASP A 289 6.70 7.61 7.48
C ASP A 289 6.93 6.14 7.06
N HIS A 290 6.49 5.77 5.86
CA HIS A 290 6.72 4.45 5.30
C HIS A 290 8.01 4.47 4.48
N GLN A 291 8.97 3.66 4.88
CA GLN A 291 9.98 3.21 3.94
C GLN A 291 9.38 2.07 3.13
N PRO A 292 9.20 2.22 1.81
CA PRO A 292 8.82 1.11 0.97
C PRO A 292 9.91 0.06 1.12
N GLU A 293 9.57 -1.11 1.68
CA GLU A 293 10.48 -2.25 1.58
C GLU A 293 10.76 -2.43 0.08
N GLU A 294 12.05 -2.38 -0.31
CA GLU A 294 12.46 -2.83 -1.64
C GLU A 294 11.73 -4.13 -1.89
N CYS A 295 10.84 -4.15 -2.89
CA CYS A 295 10.08 -5.34 -3.27
C CYS A 295 11.01 -6.35 -3.95
N ILE A 296 12.10 -6.74 -3.27
CA ILE A 296 12.89 -7.92 -3.53
C ILE A 296 12.22 -9.02 -2.71
N ARG A 297 11.11 -9.54 -3.25
CA ARG A 297 10.62 -10.84 -2.79
C ARG A 297 11.72 -11.87 -3.10
N LYS A 298 12.15 -12.56 -2.04
CA LYS A 298 13.03 -13.74 -2.04
C LYS A 298 12.57 -14.81 -3.02
#